data_AF-A0A534LI69-F1
#
_entry.id   AF-A0A534LI69-F1
#
_cell.length_a   1.000
_cell.length_b   1.000
_cell.length_c   1.000
_cell.angle_alpha   90.00
_cell.angle_beta   90.00
_cell.angle_gamma   90.00
#
_symmetry.space_group_name_H-M   'P 1'
#
loop_
_entity.id
_entity.type
_entity.pdbx_description
1 polymer ?
#
loop_
_entity_poly.entity_id
_entity_poly.type
_entity_poly.pdbx_seq_one_letter_code
_entity_poly.pdbx_strand_id
1 'polypeptide(L)'
;FLGLAIAMGIGVMANFMWLPAGRDPDARASRAYGVAFPVLLNVGRIAAFAFAASMVGLLALATGLEGVPPGPPGGDGSPAAQGFLASPYLQTVAIRVALGAGLFVLLSRAFAQSRTESPEKTGWTIQAALVLAVASIITSSIGTHAAAAPVFAAVGVAADAAHFGGIGLWFGGLAGIVSIRSFFRDPEAAPLARIVLSRFSRMAAYAVALVLGGGVVLSLLLVGTWEGLLETAYGWVVLGKIALFAPMVGLGAFNRYRLIPETAETEQPTQAVRRIVGNVRFETGLGIAVLVLAGLLTAMQPAATVASAGENGLFAIDMVKDGLRVHFESYPYPTTVGVYTFTILLNYDSNGTEFTLARNGTIQFTLWDPPRPPEPKENLSGPHGNHFFITTTDLSSPGIWKIDANFQRLDGFDLRATFYVPIKAAG
;
A
#
# COMPACT_ATOMS: atom_id res chain seq x y z
N PHE A 1 7.19 4.05 -5.69
CA PHE A 1 7.90 3.86 -4.40
C PHE A 1 9.41 3.63 -4.56
N LEU A 2 9.87 2.63 -5.33
CA LEU A 2 11.31 2.31 -5.49
C LEU A 2 12.20 3.55 -5.75
N GLY A 3 11.79 4.44 -6.66
CA GLY A 3 12.51 5.69 -6.93
C GLY A 3 12.63 6.62 -5.71
N LEU A 4 11.57 6.75 -4.90
CA LEU A 4 11.58 7.53 -3.66
C LEU A 4 12.53 6.91 -2.63
N ALA A 5 12.49 5.58 -2.45
CA ALA A 5 13.37 4.88 -1.53
C ALA A 5 14.85 5.10 -1.86
N ILE A 6 15.22 4.97 -3.14
CA ILE A 6 16.59 5.21 -3.61
C ILE A 6 16.99 6.68 -3.41
N ALA A 7 16.14 7.63 -3.79
CA ALA A 7 16.42 9.05 -3.62
C ALA A 7 16.64 9.43 -2.14
N MET A 8 15.78 8.92 -1.25
CA MET A 8 15.90 9.14 0.20
C MET A 8 17.19 8.52 0.76
N GLY A 9 17.45 7.24 0.51
CA GLY A 9 18.63 6.56 1.03
C GLY A 9 19.94 7.19 0.52
N ILE A 10 19.96 7.65 -0.74
CA ILE A 10 21.08 8.41 -1.29
C ILE A 10 21.25 9.77 -0.60
N GLY A 11 20.16 10.50 -0.38
CA GLY A 11 20.21 11.77 0.35
C GLY A 11 20.74 11.59 1.78
N VAL A 12 20.31 10.52 2.47
CA VAL A 12 20.76 10.21 3.83
C VAL A 12 22.24 9.82 3.83
N MET A 13 22.66 8.97 2.89
CA MET A 13 24.06 8.59 2.76
C MET A 13 24.94 9.81 2.44
N ALA A 14 24.50 10.67 1.52
CA ALA A 14 25.20 11.90 1.19
C ALA A 14 25.33 12.81 2.43
N ASN A 15 24.22 13.14 3.09
CA ASN A 15 24.21 14.11 4.20
C ASN A 15 24.87 13.61 5.49
N PHE A 16 24.61 12.35 5.89
CA PHE A 16 25.01 11.85 7.21
C PHE A 16 26.23 10.93 7.19
N MET A 17 26.62 10.42 6.02
CA MET A 17 27.74 9.48 5.91
C MET A 17 28.88 10.09 5.11
N TRP A 18 28.58 10.68 3.94
CA TRP A 18 29.55 11.24 3.01
C TRP A 18 30.12 12.58 3.46
N LEU A 19 29.29 13.62 3.61
CA LEU A 19 29.77 14.95 4.03
C LEU A 19 30.54 14.89 5.35
N PRO A 20 30.09 14.13 6.37
CA PRO A 20 30.81 14.04 7.62
C PRO A 20 32.09 13.18 7.52
N ALA A 21 32.31 12.44 6.43
CA ALA A 21 33.57 11.71 6.18
C ALA A 21 34.69 12.65 5.75
N GLY A 22 34.39 13.80 5.12
CA GLY A 22 35.38 14.81 4.76
C GLY A 22 36.07 15.50 5.94
N ARG A 23 35.66 15.22 7.18
CA ARG A 23 36.38 15.64 8.39
C ARG A 23 37.66 14.83 8.63
N ASP A 24 37.73 13.63 8.07
CA ASP A 24 38.91 12.78 8.11
C ASP A 24 39.84 13.16 6.94
N PRO A 25 41.11 13.55 7.20
CA PRO A 25 42.02 14.00 6.16
C PRO A 25 42.29 12.94 5.08
N ASP A 26 42.40 11.66 5.46
CA ASP A 26 42.71 10.57 4.54
C ASP A 26 41.50 10.28 3.64
N ALA A 27 40.30 10.30 4.22
CA ALA A 27 39.07 10.16 3.44
C ALA A 27 38.88 11.33 2.47
N ARG A 28 39.16 12.57 2.91
CA ARG A 28 39.02 13.79 2.08
C ARG A 28 40.05 13.85 0.96
N ALA A 29 41.27 13.35 1.21
CA ALA A 29 42.35 13.30 0.23
C ALA A 29 42.06 12.28 -0.89
N SER A 30 41.26 11.24 -0.60
CA SER A 30 40.92 10.23 -1.61
C SER A 30 40.20 10.84 -2.82
N ARG A 31 40.63 10.47 -4.03
CA ARG A 31 39.96 10.89 -5.28
C ARG A 31 38.48 10.52 -5.30
N ALA A 32 38.13 9.40 -4.67
CA ALA A 32 36.76 8.91 -4.57
C ALA A 32 35.83 9.91 -3.86
N TYR A 33 36.32 10.68 -2.87
CA TYR A 33 35.50 11.63 -2.11
C TYR A 33 34.84 12.68 -3.00
N GLY A 34 35.58 13.19 -3.98
CA GLY A 34 35.07 14.16 -4.96
C GLY A 34 34.37 13.51 -6.16
N VAL A 35 34.93 12.44 -6.74
CA VAL A 35 34.43 11.90 -8.02
C VAL A 35 33.20 10.99 -7.85
N ALA A 36 33.12 10.23 -6.76
CA ALA A 36 32.00 9.33 -6.53
C ALA A 36 30.74 10.07 -6.03
N PHE A 37 30.89 11.25 -5.44
CA PHE A 37 29.79 12.01 -4.87
C PHE A 37 28.77 12.52 -5.92
N PRO A 38 29.18 13.10 -7.07
CA PRO A 38 28.26 13.41 -8.16
C PRO A 38 27.61 12.16 -8.74
N VAL A 39 28.30 11.02 -8.81
CA VAL A 39 27.70 9.75 -9.29
C VAL A 39 26.57 9.32 -8.35
N LEU A 40 26.81 9.40 -7.04
CA LEU A 40 25.81 9.11 -6.02
C LEU A 40 24.58 10.03 -6.17
N LEU A 41 24.78 11.34 -6.26
CA LEU A 41 23.68 12.31 -6.44
C LEU A 41 22.97 12.15 -7.79
N ASN A 42 23.67 11.74 -8.85
CA ASN A 42 23.08 11.45 -10.15
C ASN A 42 22.10 10.27 -10.08
N VAL A 43 22.42 9.21 -9.34
CA VAL A 43 21.48 8.11 -9.13
C VAL A 43 20.29 8.57 -8.30
N GLY A 44 20.51 9.39 -7.27
CA GLY A 44 19.45 9.99 -6.46
C GLY A 44 18.48 10.83 -7.30
N ARG A 45 19.00 11.72 -8.17
CA ARG A 45 18.14 12.56 -9.03
C ARG A 45 17.36 11.72 -10.05
N ILE A 46 17.96 10.69 -10.66
CA ILE A 46 17.27 9.81 -11.61
C ILE A 46 16.13 9.06 -10.89
N ALA A 47 16.39 8.60 -9.67
CA ALA A 47 15.39 7.92 -8.86
C ALA A 47 14.24 8.86 -8.45
N ALA A 48 14.54 10.11 -8.09
CA ALA A 48 13.53 11.13 -7.81
C ALA A 48 12.69 11.47 -9.05
N PHE A 49 13.32 11.58 -10.22
CA PHE A 49 12.61 11.75 -11.49
C PHE A 49 11.68 10.58 -11.77
N ALA A 50 12.17 9.34 -11.63
CA ALA A 50 11.36 8.14 -11.84
C ALA A 50 10.16 8.09 -10.88
N PHE A 51 10.34 8.51 -9.62
CA PHE A 51 9.23 8.66 -8.68
C PHE A 51 8.21 9.69 -9.15
N ALA A 52 8.64 10.92 -9.47
CA ALA A 52 7.75 11.97 -9.94
C ALA A 52 6.99 11.56 -11.22
N ALA A 53 7.69 11.01 -12.21
CA ALA A 53 7.10 10.51 -13.45
C ALA A 53 6.08 9.40 -13.19
N SER A 54 6.36 8.48 -12.26
CA SER A 54 5.39 7.43 -11.89
C SER A 54 4.12 8.00 -11.25
N MET A 55 4.23 9.06 -10.46
CA MET A 55 3.06 9.73 -9.86
C MET A 55 2.27 10.52 -10.89
N VAL A 56 2.93 11.14 -11.87
CA VAL A 56 2.25 11.78 -13.01
C VAL A 56 1.48 10.74 -13.82
N GLY A 57 2.09 9.60 -14.12
CA GLY A 57 1.43 8.49 -14.81
C GLY A 57 0.22 7.96 -14.03
N LEU A 58 0.36 7.80 -12.71
CA LEU A 58 -0.74 7.37 -11.85
C LEU A 58 -1.88 8.40 -11.80
N LEU A 59 -1.55 9.70 -11.73
CA LEU A 59 -2.54 10.77 -11.75
C LEU A 59 -3.31 10.78 -13.07
N ALA A 60 -2.59 10.70 -14.20
CA ALA A 60 -3.20 10.65 -15.53
C ALA A 60 -4.13 9.44 -15.68
N LEU A 61 -3.68 8.25 -15.22
CA LEU A 61 -4.49 7.04 -15.23
C LEU A 61 -5.74 7.19 -14.37
N ALA A 62 -5.60 7.70 -13.14
CA ALA A 62 -6.72 7.91 -12.23
C ALA A 62 -7.77 8.88 -12.81
N THR A 63 -7.33 10.01 -13.36
CA THR A 63 -8.23 10.98 -14.01
C THR A 63 -8.89 10.44 -15.29
N GLY A 64 -8.20 9.53 -16.01
CA GLY A 64 -8.74 8.92 -17.22
C GLY A 64 -9.75 7.80 -16.94
N LEU A 65 -9.60 7.08 -15.83
CA LEU A 65 -10.49 5.98 -15.43
C LEU A 65 -11.73 6.45 -14.66
N GLU A 66 -11.62 7.48 -13.82
CA GLU A 66 -12.76 7.93 -13.00
C GLU A 66 -13.93 8.45 -13.84
N GLY A 67 -13.69 8.87 -15.09
CA GLY A 67 -14.68 9.58 -15.90
C GLY A 67 -15.01 10.92 -15.25
N VAL A 68 -15.18 11.98 -16.03
CA VAL A 68 -15.54 13.26 -15.42
C VAL A 68 -17.02 13.18 -15.00
N PRO A 69 -17.38 13.19 -13.70
CA PRO A 69 -18.78 13.18 -13.32
C PRO A 69 -19.44 14.44 -13.87
N PRO A 70 -20.64 14.38 -14.46
CA PRO A 70 -21.35 15.59 -14.84
C PRO A 70 -21.54 16.44 -13.58
N GLY A 71 -21.03 17.68 -13.61
CA GLY A 71 -21.20 18.62 -12.51
C GLY A 71 -22.68 18.89 -12.25
N PRO A 72 -23.07 19.30 -11.02
CA PRO A 72 -24.44 19.70 -10.74
C PRO A 72 -24.87 20.81 -11.72
N PRO A 73 -26.14 20.82 -12.17
CA PRO A 73 -26.64 21.86 -13.07
C PRO A 73 -26.40 23.24 -12.44
N GLY A 74 -25.59 24.08 -13.09
CA GLY A 74 -25.32 25.46 -12.66
C GLY A 74 -24.02 25.69 -11.89
N GLY A 75 -23.13 24.70 -11.72
CA GLY A 75 -21.82 24.90 -11.08
C GLY A 75 -20.81 25.67 -11.96
N ASP A 76 -20.14 26.65 -11.37
CA ASP A 76 -19.26 27.66 -11.99
C ASP A 76 -17.87 27.12 -12.42
N GLY A 77 -17.65 25.81 -12.40
CA GLY A 77 -16.34 25.18 -12.56
C GLY A 77 -16.33 24.07 -13.61
N SER A 78 -15.15 23.75 -14.16
CA SER A 78 -15.04 22.59 -15.04
C SER A 78 -15.36 21.32 -14.25
N PRO A 79 -16.16 20.38 -14.80
CA PRO A 79 -16.51 19.12 -14.12
C PRO A 79 -15.27 18.32 -13.66
N ALA A 80 -14.14 18.45 -14.36
CA ALA A 80 -12.85 17.88 -13.97
C ALA A 80 -12.27 18.51 -12.68
N ALA A 81 -12.40 19.84 -12.51
CA ALA A 81 -11.94 20.51 -11.29
C ALA A 81 -12.79 20.10 -10.07
N GLN A 82 -14.10 19.88 -10.26
CA GLN A 82 -14.98 19.42 -9.19
C GLN A 82 -14.69 17.97 -8.79
N GLY A 83 -14.47 17.07 -9.75
CA GLY A 83 -14.06 15.69 -9.47
C GLY A 83 -12.73 15.60 -8.70
N PHE A 84 -11.75 16.43 -9.07
CA PHE A 84 -10.48 16.52 -8.35
C PHE A 84 -10.64 17.00 -6.90
N LEU A 85 -11.46 18.02 -6.67
CA LEU A 85 -11.75 18.54 -5.33
C LEU A 85 -12.56 17.55 -4.47
N ALA A 86 -13.33 16.67 -5.10
CA ALA A 86 -14.14 15.66 -4.42
C ALA A 86 -13.40 14.36 -4.11
N SER A 87 -12.25 14.08 -4.74
CA SER A 87 -11.49 12.82 -4.55
C SER A 87 -10.24 13.04 -3.68
N PRO A 88 -10.24 12.62 -2.39
CA PRO A 88 -9.05 12.66 -1.53
C PRO A 88 -7.89 11.86 -2.12
N TYR A 89 -8.18 10.78 -2.86
CA TYR A 89 -7.18 10.00 -3.54
C TYR A 89 -6.43 10.83 -4.60
N LEU A 90 -7.14 11.50 -5.51
CA LEU A 90 -6.52 12.38 -6.53
C LEU A 90 -5.68 13.49 -5.89
N GLN A 91 -6.17 14.09 -4.80
CA GLN A 91 -5.43 15.10 -4.05
C GLN A 91 -4.12 14.54 -3.49
N THR A 92 -4.14 13.35 -2.88
CA THR A 92 -2.92 12.73 -2.35
C THR A 92 -1.90 12.42 -3.44
N VAL A 93 -2.35 11.96 -4.62
CA VAL A 93 -1.46 11.69 -5.76
C VAL A 93 -0.87 12.98 -6.30
N ALA A 94 -1.66 14.05 -6.43
CA ALA A 94 -1.19 15.36 -6.89
C ALA A 94 -0.14 15.97 -5.92
N ILE A 95 -0.35 15.85 -4.60
CA ILE A 95 0.64 16.26 -3.60
C ILE A 95 1.95 15.48 -3.80
N ARG A 96 1.88 14.17 -4.04
CA ARG A 96 3.08 13.34 -4.29
C ARG A 96 3.78 13.71 -5.61
N VAL A 97 3.05 14.14 -6.63
CA VAL A 97 3.66 14.72 -7.85
C VAL A 97 4.47 15.96 -7.50
N ALA A 98 3.90 16.90 -6.76
CA ALA A 98 4.59 18.13 -6.36
C ALA A 98 5.83 17.85 -5.49
N LEU A 99 5.70 16.95 -4.51
CA LEU A 99 6.82 16.53 -3.66
C LEU A 99 7.92 15.83 -4.47
N GLY A 100 7.55 14.93 -5.38
CA GLY A 100 8.49 14.25 -6.27
C GLY A 100 9.22 15.21 -7.21
N ALA A 101 8.51 16.18 -7.79
CA ALA A 101 9.09 17.22 -8.64
C ALA A 101 10.07 18.11 -7.84
N GLY A 102 9.68 18.55 -6.64
CA GLY A 102 10.55 19.31 -5.74
C GLY A 102 11.81 18.52 -5.36
N LEU A 103 11.66 17.23 -5.04
CA LEU A 103 12.77 16.33 -4.75
C LEU A 103 13.73 16.21 -5.94
N PHE A 104 13.19 16.05 -7.16
CA PHE A 104 13.98 16.00 -8.39
C PHE A 104 14.76 17.30 -8.64
N VAL A 105 14.12 18.46 -8.46
CA VAL A 105 14.75 19.77 -8.62
C VAL A 105 15.89 19.96 -7.63
N LEU A 106 15.66 19.67 -6.35
CA LEU A 106 16.68 19.82 -5.30
C LEU A 106 17.87 18.88 -5.53
N LEU A 107 17.63 17.61 -5.86
CA LEU A 107 18.73 16.67 -6.16
C LEU A 107 19.45 17.01 -7.47
N SER A 108 18.76 17.56 -8.46
CA SER A 108 19.39 18.06 -9.68
C SER A 108 20.28 19.27 -9.42
N ARG A 109 19.85 20.19 -8.54
CA ARG A 109 20.66 21.32 -8.08
C ARG A 109 21.88 20.85 -7.30
N ALA A 110 21.70 19.93 -6.34
CA ALA A 110 22.80 19.35 -5.58
C ALA A 110 23.81 18.64 -6.49
N PHE A 111 23.33 17.88 -7.48
CA PHE A 111 24.17 17.25 -8.49
C PHE A 111 24.96 18.27 -9.31
N ALA A 112 24.30 19.33 -9.82
CA ALA A 112 24.97 20.38 -10.57
C ALA A 112 26.07 21.07 -9.75
N GLN A 113 25.77 21.43 -8.50
CA GLN A 113 26.73 22.03 -7.56
C GLN A 113 27.91 21.08 -7.29
N SER A 114 27.65 19.78 -7.07
CA SER A 114 28.71 18.80 -6.77
C SER A 114 29.73 18.59 -7.89
N ARG A 115 29.41 19.00 -9.12
CA ARG A 115 30.32 18.90 -10.26
C ARG A 115 31.36 20.02 -10.30
N THR A 116 31.07 21.15 -9.67
CA THR A 116 31.89 22.37 -9.74
C THR A 116 32.41 22.81 -8.38
N GLU A 117 31.72 22.45 -7.31
CA GLU A 117 32.03 22.83 -5.94
C GLU A 117 32.35 21.61 -5.07
N SER A 118 32.88 21.87 -3.87
CA SER A 118 33.15 20.79 -2.92
C SER A 118 31.84 20.17 -2.37
N PRO A 119 31.83 18.87 -2.00
CA PRO A 119 30.62 18.20 -1.52
C PRO A 119 29.88 18.95 -0.41
N GLU A 120 30.60 19.60 0.50
CA GLU A 120 30.06 20.27 1.69
C GLU A 120 29.07 21.40 1.35
N LYS A 121 29.22 22.03 0.17
CA LYS A 121 28.33 23.10 -0.29
C LYS A 121 26.92 22.62 -0.63
N THR A 122 26.74 21.31 -0.84
CA THR A 122 25.44 20.72 -1.18
C THR A 122 24.54 20.41 0.03
N GLY A 123 25.08 20.51 1.25
CA GLY A 123 24.42 20.01 2.48
C GLY A 123 23.01 20.53 2.69
N TRP A 124 22.79 21.85 2.61
CA TRP A 124 21.46 22.46 2.78
C TRP A 124 20.46 22.00 1.71
N THR A 125 20.89 21.90 0.45
CA THR A 125 20.05 21.42 -0.66
C THR A 125 19.63 19.97 -0.43
N ILE A 126 20.54 19.12 0.05
CA ILE A 126 20.25 17.71 0.35
C ILE A 126 19.33 17.59 1.56
N GLN A 127 19.50 18.42 2.59
CA GLN A 127 18.60 18.43 3.76
C GLN A 127 17.18 18.83 3.38
N ALA A 128 17.01 19.85 2.54
CA ALA A 128 15.70 20.20 2.00
C ALA A 128 15.10 19.05 1.17
N ALA A 129 15.90 18.36 0.36
CA ALA A 129 15.47 17.18 -0.37
C ALA A 129 15.01 16.05 0.58
N LEU A 130 15.71 15.83 1.69
CA LEU A 130 15.33 14.84 2.69
C LEU A 130 14.00 15.15 3.38
N VAL A 131 13.71 16.43 3.66
CA VAL A 131 12.39 16.84 4.18
C VAL A 131 11.28 16.48 3.19
N LEU A 132 11.47 16.74 1.89
CA LEU A 132 10.49 16.35 0.87
C LEU A 132 10.36 14.83 0.71
N ALA A 133 11.45 14.09 0.85
CA ALA A 133 11.42 12.63 0.81
C ALA A 133 10.61 12.05 1.99
N VAL A 134 10.83 12.57 3.21
CA VAL A 134 10.05 12.17 4.40
C VAL A 134 8.58 12.54 4.24
N ALA A 135 8.28 13.75 3.77
CA ALA A 135 6.90 14.16 3.46
C ALA A 135 6.25 13.25 2.40
N SER A 136 7.03 12.79 1.40
CA SER A 136 6.54 11.85 0.39
C SER A 136 6.21 10.47 0.97
N ILE A 137 6.96 10.00 1.97
CA ILE A 137 6.63 8.75 2.68
C ILE A 137 5.35 8.92 3.50
N ILE A 138 5.26 9.98 4.30
CA ILE A 138 4.07 10.23 5.14
C ILE A 138 2.82 10.33 4.28
N THR A 139 2.86 11.12 3.20
CA THR A 139 1.74 11.25 2.27
C THR A 139 1.44 9.96 1.53
N SER A 140 2.44 9.10 1.29
CA SER A 140 2.23 7.75 0.74
C SER A 140 1.42 6.87 1.68
N SER A 141 1.76 6.87 2.96
CA SER A 141 1.14 6.00 3.97
C SER A 141 -0.30 6.35 4.30
N ILE A 142 -0.68 7.63 4.24
CA ILE A 142 -2.06 8.09 4.46
C ILE A 142 -3.05 7.50 3.43
N GLY A 143 -2.59 7.17 2.22
CA GLY A 143 -3.44 6.64 1.14
C GLY A 143 -3.41 5.12 0.98
N THR A 144 -2.96 4.36 1.99
CA THR A 144 -2.82 2.88 1.91
C THR A 144 -4.02 2.14 2.48
N HIS A 145 -4.15 0.84 2.17
CA HIS A 145 -5.17 -0.03 2.77
C HIS A 145 -5.10 -0.08 4.30
N ALA A 146 -3.92 0.13 4.90
CA ALA A 146 -3.77 0.23 6.35
C ALA A 146 -4.47 1.47 6.94
N ALA A 147 -4.64 2.54 6.14
CA ALA A 147 -5.42 3.73 6.51
C ALA A 147 -6.94 3.51 6.41
N ALA A 148 -7.39 2.45 5.72
CA ALA A 148 -8.81 2.13 5.54
C ALA A 148 -9.40 1.28 6.69
N ALA A 149 -8.58 0.84 7.66
CA ALA A 149 -9.03 0.09 8.83
C ALA A 149 -9.65 1.04 9.89
N PRO A 150 -10.97 0.96 10.20
CA PRO A 150 -11.68 2.00 10.95
C PRO A 150 -11.19 2.23 12.40
N VAL A 151 -10.72 1.18 13.07
CA VAL A 151 -10.38 1.22 14.52
C VAL A 151 -8.89 1.53 14.75
N PHE A 152 -8.01 1.30 13.77
CA PHE A 152 -6.55 1.40 13.93
C PHE A 152 -5.85 2.24 12.86
N ALA A 153 -6.57 3.08 12.11
CA ALA A 153 -6.03 3.85 10.98
C ALA A 153 -4.73 4.60 11.33
N ALA A 154 -4.65 5.27 12.48
CA ALA A 154 -3.45 6.00 12.88
C ALA A 154 -2.23 5.08 13.14
N VAL A 155 -2.45 3.92 13.76
CA VAL A 155 -1.42 2.91 14.01
C VAL A 155 -0.97 2.26 12.69
N GLY A 156 -1.92 1.95 11.81
CA GLY A 156 -1.65 1.42 10.47
C GLY A 156 -0.81 2.38 9.63
N VAL A 157 -1.18 3.66 9.59
CA VAL A 157 -0.43 4.72 8.89
C VAL A 157 0.98 4.89 9.48
N ALA A 158 1.12 4.88 10.80
CA ALA A 158 2.42 5.00 11.45
C ALA A 158 3.31 3.78 11.18
N ALA A 159 2.75 2.57 11.23
CA ALA A 159 3.46 1.33 10.91
C ALA A 159 3.88 1.28 9.45
N ASP A 160 3.01 1.71 8.54
CA ASP A 160 3.32 1.81 7.10
C ASP A 160 4.45 2.83 6.84
N ALA A 161 4.35 4.02 7.44
CA ALA A 161 5.38 5.04 7.32
C ALA A 161 6.73 4.58 7.90
N ALA A 162 6.71 3.89 9.05
CA ALA A 162 7.91 3.29 9.64
C ALA A 162 8.50 2.21 8.74
N HIS A 163 7.67 1.30 8.22
CA HIS A 163 8.10 0.23 7.33
C HIS A 163 8.72 0.80 6.04
N PHE A 164 8.05 1.74 5.37
CA PHE A 164 8.53 2.40 4.16
C PHE A 164 9.76 3.27 4.41
N GLY A 165 9.80 3.97 5.54
CA GLY A 165 10.97 4.73 5.97
C GLY A 165 12.19 3.83 6.17
N GLY A 166 12.02 2.71 6.86
CA GLY A 166 13.06 1.69 7.03
C GLY A 166 13.55 1.13 5.68
N ILE A 167 12.63 0.83 4.76
CA ILE A 167 13.00 0.39 3.41
C ILE A 167 13.79 1.48 2.67
N GLY A 168 13.33 2.74 2.71
CA GLY A 168 14.01 3.87 2.08
C GLY A 168 15.44 4.07 2.59
N LEU A 169 15.62 3.99 3.91
CA LEU A 169 16.93 4.10 4.55
C LEU A 169 17.85 2.93 4.18
N TRP A 170 17.36 1.68 4.32
CA TRP A 170 18.18 0.49 4.12
C TRP A 170 18.41 0.20 2.64
N PHE A 171 17.34 -0.06 1.88
CA PHE A 171 17.44 -0.41 0.47
C PHE A 171 18.00 0.75 -0.35
N GLY A 172 17.58 1.99 -0.08
CA GLY A 172 18.11 3.15 -0.79
C GLY A 172 19.61 3.36 -0.56
N GLY A 173 20.10 3.10 0.66
CA GLY A 173 21.54 3.12 0.93
C GLY A 173 22.30 1.95 0.30
N LEU A 174 21.71 0.74 0.23
CA LEU A 174 22.29 -0.38 -0.54
C LEU A 174 22.44 -0.01 -2.02
N ALA A 175 21.39 0.53 -2.64
CA ALA A 175 21.42 1.02 -4.02
C ALA A 175 22.48 2.11 -4.22
N GLY A 176 22.59 3.03 -3.24
CA GLY A 176 23.67 4.01 -3.18
C GLY A 176 25.05 3.36 -3.22
N ILE A 177 25.35 2.42 -2.31
CA ILE A 177 26.64 1.71 -2.26
C ILE A 177 26.91 0.95 -3.58
N VAL A 178 25.89 0.29 -4.14
CA VAL A 178 26.00 -0.39 -5.44
C VAL A 178 26.34 0.59 -6.56
N SER A 179 25.81 1.83 -6.54
CA SER A 179 26.11 2.82 -7.58
C SER A 179 27.58 3.27 -7.60
N ILE A 180 28.20 3.40 -6.42
CA ILE A 180 29.59 3.87 -6.26
C ILE A 180 30.60 2.76 -6.00
N ARG A 181 30.16 1.51 -6.11
CA ARG A 181 30.92 0.29 -5.77
C ARG A 181 32.31 0.18 -6.40
N SER A 182 32.52 0.75 -7.59
CA SER A 182 33.81 0.73 -8.28
C SER A 182 34.84 1.56 -7.51
N PHE A 183 34.42 2.71 -6.97
CA PHE A 183 35.27 3.60 -6.19
C PHE A 183 35.67 2.97 -4.86
N PHE A 184 34.75 2.30 -4.16
CA PHE A 184 35.07 1.62 -2.90
C PHE A 184 36.01 0.42 -3.04
N ARG A 185 36.23 -0.09 -4.25
CA ARG A 185 37.16 -1.21 -4.50
C ARG A 185 38.60 -0.76 -4.75
N ASP A 186 38.80 0.55 -4.88
CA ASP A 186 40.10 1.19 -4.98
C ASP A 186 40.79 1.21 -3.61
N PRO A 187 42.03 0.71 -3.47
CA PRO A 187 42.79 0.81 -2.23
C PRO A 187 42.89 2.23 -1.67
N GLU A 188 42.99 3.26 -2.53
CA GLU A 188 43.08 4.67 -2.11
C GLU A 188 41.80 5.14 -1.38
N ALA A 189 40.65 4.54 -1.72
CA ALA A 189 39.36 4.88 -1.13
C ALA A 189 39.06 4.09 0.16
N ALA A 190 39.97 3.24 0.65
CA ALA A 190 39.72 2.39 1.81
C ALA A 190 39.30 3.17 3.08
N PRO A 191 39.92 4.31 3.45
CA PRO A 191 39.50 5.11 4.60
C PRO A 191 38.06 5.64 4.43
N LEU A 192 37.75 6.21 3.26
CA LEU A 192 36.42 6.69 2.93
C LEU A 192 35.36 5.57 2.97
N ALA A 193 35.66 4.44 2.33
CA ALA A 193 34.77 3.28 2.28
C ALA A 193 34.47 2.76 3.70
N ARG A 194 35.49 2.64 4.55
CA ARG A 194 35.33 2.20 5.94
C ARG A 194 34.41 3.14 6.74
N ILE A 195 34.60 4.45 6.62
CA ILE A 195 33.76 5.44 7.31
C ILE A 195 32.30 5.36 6.82
N VAL A 196 32.09 5.34 5.51
CA VAL A 196 30.74 5.30 4.94
C VAL A 196 30.04 3.98 5.26
N LEU A 197 30.70 2.84 5.06
CA LEU A 197 30.12 1.51 5.32
C LEU A 197 29.81 1.28 6.80
N SER A 198 30.67 1.75 7.72
CA SER A 198 30.42 1.64 9.16
C SER A 198 29.26 2.51 9.64
N ARG A 199 29.11 3.72 9.09
CA ARG A 199 27.96 4.60 9.37
C ARG A 199 26.68 4.03 8.77
N PHE A 200 26.74 3.54 7.53
CA PHE A 200 25.62 2.88 6.87
C PHE A 200 25.15 1.66 7.66
N SER A 201 26.06 0.77 8.06
CA SER A 201 25.72 -0.44 8.82
C SER A 201 25.06 -0.13 10.17
N ARG A 202 25.46 0.96 10.83
CA ARG A 202 24.80 1.44 12.05
C ARG A 202 23.37 1.88 11.79
N MET A 203 23.16 2.74 10.79
CA MET A 203 21.84 3.20 10.38
C MET A 203 20.97 2.03 9.87
N ALA A 204 21.56 1.07 9.15
CA ALA A 204 20.86 -0.06 8.57
C ALA A 204 20.22 -0.96 9.65
N ALA A 205 20.84 -1.11 10.83
CA ALA A 205 20.21 -1.85 11.92
C ALA A 205 18.92 -1.17 12.43
N TYR A 206 18.92 0.16 12.57
CA TYR A 206 17.70 0.90 12.93
C TYR A 206 16.65 0.79 11.82
N ALA A 207 17.09 0.89 10.56
CA ALA A 207 16.20 0.73 9.42
C ALA A 207 15.56 -0.67 9.38
N VAL A 208 16.34 -1.74 9.60
CA VAL A 208 15.84 -3.12 9.72
C VAL A 208 14.83 -3.25 10.87
N ALA A 209 15.08 -2.62 12.02
CA ALA A 209 14.13 -2.61 13.13
C ALA A 209 12.80 -1.91 12.77
N LEU A 210 12.85 -0.80 12.02
CA LEU A 210 11.65 -0.13 11.51
C LEU A 210 10.88 -1.01 10.50
N VAL A 211 11.60 -1.68 9.59
CA VAL A 211 11.00 -2.61 8.63
C VAL A 211 10.34 -3.78 9.36
N LEU A 212 11.03 -4.41 10.31
CA LEU A 212 10.47 -5.53 11.07
C LEU A 212 9.27 -5.10 11.92
N GLY A 213 9.41 -4.03 12.70
CA GLY A 213 8.35 -3.54 13.58
C GLY A 213 7.10 -3.12 12.80
N GLY A 214 7.28 -2.29 11.76
CA GLY A 214 6.17 -1.90 10.89
C GLY A 214 5.57 -3.10 10.15
N GLY A 215 6.40 -4.04 9.68
CA GLY A 215 5.96 -5.23 8.96
C GLY A 215 5.14 -6.18 9.82
N VAL A 216 5.50 -6.35 11.10
CA VAL A 216 4.74 -7.14 12.07
C VAL A 216 3.37 -6.50 12.30
N VAL A 217 3.32 -5.20 12.60
CA VAL A 217 2.04 -4.49 12.83
C VAL A 217 1.16 -4.55 11.58
N LEU A 218 1.72 -4.30 10.39
CA LEU A 218 0.98 -4.43 9.13
C LEU A 218 0.50 -5.85 8.87
N SER A 219 1.28 -6.88 9.23
CA SER A 219 0.85 -8.27 9.07
C SER A 219 -0.33 -8.59 10.00
N LEU A 220 -0.29 -8.12 11.25
CA LEU A 220 -1.41 -8.26 12.18
C LEU A 220 -2.68 -7.56 11.67
N LEU A 221 -2.55 -6.38 11.06
CA LEU A 221 -3.69 -5.61 10.55
C LEU A 221 -4.24 -6.14 9.21
N LEU A 222 -3.37 -6.58 8.30
CA LEU A 222 -3.74 -6.90 6.92
C LEU A 222 -3.92 -8.40 6.66
N VAL A 223 -3.27 -9.25 7.47
CA VAL A 223 -3.43 -10.72 7.41
C VAL A 223 -4.42 -11.19 8.47
N GLY A 224 -4.31 -10.68 9.71
CA GLY A 224 -5.27 -10.93 10.78
C GLY A 224 -5.10 -12.27 11.51
N THR A 225 -5.12 -13.40 10.79
CA THR A 225 -5.13 -14.75 11.37
C THR A 225 -4.07 -15.68 10.77
N TRP A 226 -3.86 -16.84 11.42
CA TRP A 226 -2.93 -17.87 10.91
C TRP A 226 -3.44 -18.51 9.62
N GLU A 227 -4.75 -18.74 9.53
CA GLU A 227 -5.44 -19.21 8.32
C GLU A 227 -5.29 -18.17 7.20
N GLY A 228 -5.45 -16.88 7.54
CA GLY A 228 -5.17 -15.76 6.64
C GLY A 228 -3.75 -15.80 6.08
N LEU A 229 -2.77 -16.23 6.87
CA LEU A 229 -1.36 -16.32 6.47
C LEU A 229 -1.05 -17.57 5.63
N LEU A 230 -1.62 -18.72 5.99
CA LEU A 230 -1.26 -20.03 5.42
C LEU A 230 -2.16 -20.47 4.27
N GLU A 231 -3.40 -20.00 4.22
CA GLU A 231 -4.42 -20.50 3.29
C GLU A 231 -4.78 -19.48 2.19
N THR A 232 -4.34 -18.22 2.31
CA THR A 232 -4.65 -17.18 1.32
C THR A 232 -3.47 -16.84 0.43
N ALA A 233 -3.74 -16.48 -0.84
CA ALA A 233 -2.71 -16.01 -1.77
C ALA A 233 -1.97 -14.77 -1.21
N TYR A 234 -2.67 -13.89 -0.50
CA TYR A 234 -2.07 -12.72 0.16
C TYR A 234 -1.02 -13.16 1.19
N GLY A 235 -1.38 -14.13 2.05
CA GLY A 235 -0.49 -14.72 3.05
C GLY A 235 0.75 -15.38 2.45
N TRP A 236 0.60 -16.15 1.37
CA TRP A 236 1.73 -16.76 0.65
C TRP A 236 2.72 -15.73 0.10
N VAL A 237 2.25 -14.60 -0.43
CA VAL A 237 3.14 -13.52 -0.88
C VAL A 237 3.86 -12.87 0.29
N VAL A 238 3.20 -12.70 1.45
CA VAL A 238 3.85 -12.23 2.70
C VAL A 238 4.94 -13.21 3.15
N LEU A 239 4.67 -14.51 3.17
CA LEU A 239 5.66 -15.54 3.51
C LEU A 239 6.85 -15.54 2.54
N GLY A 240 6.59 -15.39 1.24
CA GLY A 240 7.65 -15.23 0.23
C GLY A 240 8.55 -14.03 0.51
N LYS A 241 7.98 -12.89 0.91
CA LYS A 241 8.77 -11.72 1.34
C LYS A 241 9.61 -12.03 2.58
N ILE A 242 9.06 -12.71 3.58
CA ILE A 242 9.80 -13.08 4.80
C ILE A 242 10.96 -14.03 4.46
N ALA A 243 10.72 -15.03 3.62
CA ALA A 243 11.73 -15.99 3.19
C ALA A 243 12.90 -15.33 2.44
N LEU A 244 12.63 -14.30 1.64
CA LEU A 244 13.68 -13.51 0.97
C LEU A 244 14.36 -12.50 1.91
N PHE A 245 13.62 -11.96 2.88
CA PHE A 245 14.12 -10.97 3.83
C PHE A 245 15.09 -11.59 4.86
N ALA A 246 14.81 -12.81 5.32
CA ALA A 246 15.65 -13.51 6.30
C ALA A 246 17.14 -13.62 5.90
N PRO A 247 17.50 -14.10 4.69
CA PRO A 247 18.90 -14.13 4.27
C PRO A 247 19.51 -12.73 4.10
N MET A 248 18.73 -11.71 3.74
CA MET A 248 19.23 -10.33 3.70
C MET A 248 19.66 -9.84 5.08
N VAL A 249 18.86 -10.11 6.12
CA VAL A 249 19.22 -9.77 7.51
C VAL A 249 20.45 -10.55 7.95
N GLY A 250 20.53 -11.84 7.61
CA GLY A 250 21.70 -12.68 7.90
C GLY A 250 22.99 -12.14 7.28
N LEU A 251 22.94 -11.74 6.01
CA LEU A 251 24.08 -11.11 5.32
C LEU A 251 24.43 -9.74 5.91
N GLY A 252 23.43 -8.93 6.24
CA GLY A 252 23.62 -7.64 6.90
C GLY A 252 24.30 -7.79 8.28
N ALA A 253 23.89 -8.80 9.06
CA ALA A 253 24.52 -9.15 10.33
C ALA A 253 25.97 -9.64 10.12
N PHE A 254 26.21 -10.52 9.15
CA PHE A 254 27.56 -10.97 8.80
C PHE A 254 28.47 -9.81 8.40
N ASN A 255 27.98 -8.88 7.57
CA ASN A 255 28.71 -7.67 7.20
C ASN A 255 29.03 -6.82 8.43
N ARG A 256 28.04 -6.60 9.32
CA ARG A 256 28.17 -5.76 10.51
C ARG A 256 29.14 -6.31 11.55
N TYR A 257 29.02 -7.59 11.88
CA TYR A 257 29.72 -8.19 13.02
C TYR A 257 31.04 -8.87 12.64
N ARG A 258 31.27 -9.15 11.36
CA ARG A 258 32.51 -9.81 10.90
C ARG A 258 33.29 -8.95 9.91
N LEU A 259 32.70 -8.61 8.76
CA LEU A 259 33.48 -7.99 7.68
C LEU A 259 33.83 -6.51 7.94
N ILE A 260 32.94 -5.72 8.55
CA ILE A 260 33.23 -4.32 8.87
C ILE A 260 34.35 -4.21 9.93
N PRO A 261 34.34 -4.96 11.05
CA PRO A 261 35.47 -5.02 11.96
C PRO A 261 36.77 -5.45 11.29
N GLU A 262 36.73 -6.45 10.39
CA GLU A 262 37.89 -6.91 9.63
C GLU A 262 38.55 -5.76 8.85
N THR A 263 37.80 -4.79 8.30
CA THR A 263 38.40 -3.61 7.62
C THR A 263 39.28 -2.73 8.51
N ALA A 264 39.20 -2.88 9.83
CA ALA A 264 40.00 -2.15 10.81
C ALA A 264 41.26 -2.90 11.24
N GLU A 265 41.24 -4.23 11.16
CA GLU A 265 42.19 -5.12 11.84
C GLU A 265 43.21 -5.76 10.87
N THR A 266 42.93 -5.81 9.57
CA THR A 266 43.81 -6.50 8.61
C THR A 266 44.81 -5.58 7.91
N GLU A 267 45.94 -6.17 7.50
CA GLU A 267 46.91 -5.55 6.59
C GLU A 267 46.36 -5.32 5.16
N GLN A 268 45.24 -5.96 4.80
CA GLN A 268 44.60 -5.89 3.47
C GLN A 268 43.13 -5.45 3.53
N PRO A 269 42.84 -4.21 4.00
CA PRO A 269 41.47 -3.70 4.19
C PRO A 269 40.63 -3.72 2.91
N THR A 270 41.25 -3.64 1.73
CA THR A 270 40.59 -3.65 0.43
C THR A 270 39.86 -4.96 0.13
N GLN A 271 40.35 -6.12 0.60
CA GLN A 271 39.70 -7.41 0.33
C GLN A 271 38.40 -7.54 1.12
N ALA A 272 38.39 -7.13 2.38
CA ALA A 272 37.19 -7.07 3.22
C ALA A 272 36.14 -6.12 2.61
N VAL A 273 36.54 -4.93 2.15
CA VAL A 273 35.64 -3.99 1.45
C VAL A 273 35.06 -4.61 0.18
N ARG A 274 35.86 -5.34 -0.61
CA ARG A 274 35.38 -6.04 -1.81
C ARG A 274 34.30 -7.08 -1.50
N ARG A 275 34.47 -7.85 -0.41
CA ARG A 275 33.47 -8.83 0.07
C ARG A 275 32.18 -8.14 0.50
N ILE A 276 32.27 -7.06 1.30
CA ILE A 276 31.11 -6.27 1.71
C ILE A 276 30.34 -5.76 0.49
N VAL A 277 31.04 -5.16 -0.48
CA VAL A 277 30.42 -4.66 -1.72
C VAL A 277 29.79 -5.79 -2.55
N GLY A 278 30.37 -6.99 -2.52
CA GLY A 278 29.80 -8.20 -3.13
C GLY A 278 28.46 -8.58 -2.49
N ASN A 279 28.44 -8.68 -1.16
CA ASN A 279 27.24 -9.01 -0.37
C ASN A 279 26.14 -7.96 -0.58
N VAL A 280 26.50 -6.67 -0.55
CA VAL A 280 25.56 -5.56 -0.79
C VAL A 280 24.89 -5.66 -2.16
N ARG A 281 25.60 -6.10 -3.22
CA ARG A 281 24.95 -6.33 -4.53
C ARG A 281 23.91 -7.44 -4.47
N PHE A 282 24.25 -8.54 -3.80
CA PHE A 282 23.34 -9.68 -3.67
C PHE A 282 22.12 -9.31 -2.80
N GLU A 283 22.34 -8.64 -1.66
CA GLU A 283 21.27 -8.07 -0.82
C GLU A 283 20.38 -7.10 -1.62
N THR A 284 20.96 -6.26 -2.49
CA THR A 284 20.18 -5.36 -3.36
C THR A 284 19.30 -6.16 -4.32
N GLY A 285 19.80 -7.25 -4.90
CA GLY A 285 19.03 -8.13 -5.78
C GLY A 285 17.84 -8.78 -5.07
N LEU A 286 18.07 -9.31 -3.86
CA LEU A 286 16.99 -9.85 -3.01
C LEU A 286 15.98 -8.76 -2.63
N GLY A 287 16.47 -7.55 -2.29
CA GLY A 287 15.62 -6.41 -1.98
C GLY A 287 14.71 -6.00 -3.14
N ILE A 288 15.21 -6.06 -4.38
CA ILE A 288 14.38 -5.82 -5.58
C ILE A 288 13.27 -6.88 -5.67
N ALA A 289 13.59 -8.16 -5.48
CA ALA A 289 12.58 -9.22 -5.48
C ALA A 289 11.52 -9.02 -4.39
N VAL A 290 11.93 -8.65 -3.17
CA VAL A 290 11.00 -8.31 -2.07
C VAL A 290 10.10 -7.12 -2.44
N LEU A 291 10.65 -6.09 -3.10
CA LEU A 291 9.89 -4.91 -3.53
C LEU A 291 8.90 -5.24 -4.65
N VAL A 292 9.24 -6.17 -5.56
CA VAL A 292 8.30 -6.67 -6.58
C VAL A 292 7.12 -7.41 -5.92
N LEU A 293 7.39 -8.30 -4.96
CA LEU A 293 6.33 -8.96 -4.19
C LEU A 293 5.50 -7.96 -3.39
N ALA A 294 6.13 -6.92 -2.82
CA ALA A 294 5.40 -5.85 -2.15
C ALA A 294 4.50 -5.06 -3.11
N GLY A 295 4.96 -4.80 -4.33
CA GLY A 295 4.14 -4.20 -5.39
C GLY A 295 2.94 -5.08 -5.75
N LEU A 296 3.13 -6.40 -5.86
CA LEU A 296 2.03 -7.34 -6.10
C LEU A 296 0.96 -7.26 -4.99
N LEU A 297 1.36 -7.19 -3.73
CA LEU A 297 0.43 -7.05 -2.59
C LEU A 297 -0.45 -5.80 -2.68
N THR A 298 0.02 -4.72 -3.33
CA THR A 298 -0.79 -3.49 -3.51
C THR A 298 -1.95 -3.66 -4.50
N ALA A 299 -1.90 -4.67 -5.36
CA ALA A 299 -2.99 -5.02 -6.26
C ALA A 299 -3.91 -6.12 -5.71
N MET A 300 -3.61 -6.65 -4.51
CA MET A 300 -4.35 -7.73 -3.87
C MET A 300 -5.22 -7.20 -2.74
N GLN A 301 -6.38 -7.82 -2.55
CA GLN A 301 -7.19 -7.56 -1.35
C GLN A 301 -6.51 -8.18 -0.13
N PRO A 302 -6.38 -7.44 0.99
CA PRO A 302 -5.85 -7.98 2.24
C PRO A 302 -6.66 -9.18 2.75
N ALA A 303 -6.00 -10.22 3.27
CA ALA A 303 -6.67 -11.42 3.78
C ALA A 303 -7.68 -11.10 4.89
N ALA A 304 -7.34 -10.17 5.79
CA ALA A 304 -8.24 -9.73 6.85
C ALA A 304 -9.54 -9.11 6.31
N THR A 305 -9.47 -8.39 5.19
CA THR A 305 -10.67 -7.80 4.57
C THR A 305 -11.59 -8.86 3.97
N VAL A 306 -11.02 -9.90 3.35
CA VAL A 306 -11.76 -11.04 2.79
C VAL A 306 -12.39 -11.87 3.91
N ALA A 307 -11.66 -12.12 5.00
CA ALA A 307 -12.17 -12.83 6.17
C ALA A 307 -13.30 -12.03 6.87
N SER A 308 -13.12 -10.71 7.06
CA SER A 308 -14.16 -9.86 7.65
C SER A 308 -15.40 -9.72 6.76
N ALA A 309 -15.26 -9.82 5.44
CA ALA A 309 -16.41 -9.87 4.53
C ALA A 309 -17.22 -11.16 4.71
N GLY A 310 -16.56 -12.26 5.10
CA GLY A 310 -17.23 -13.54 5.42
C GLY A 310 -17.89 -13.57 6.81
N GLU A 311 -17.41 -12.78 7.77
CA GLU A 311 -17.95 -12.76 9.15
C GLU A 311 -18.89 -11.57 9.46
N ASN A 312 -18.73 -10.41 8.80
CA ASN A 312 -19.50 -9.17 9.05
C ASN A 312 -19.82 -8.35 7.77
N GLY A 313 -19.60 -8.90 6.56
CA GLY A 313 -19.85 -8.19 5.30
C GLY A 313 -21.33 -8.06 4.92
N LEU A 314 -21.65 -7.14 3.99
CA LEU A 314 -22.91 -7.19 3.25
C LEU A 314 -22.93 -8.49 2.44
N PHE A 315 -23.87 -9.37 2.72
CA PHE A 315 -24.18 -10.47 1.83
C PHE A 315 -25.04 -9.93 0.70
N ALA A 316 -24.65 -10.14 -0.55
CA ALA A 316 -25.39 -9.68 -1.70
C ALA A 316 -25.56 -10.80 -2.73
N ILE A 317 -26.77 -10.95 -3.26
CA ILE A 317 -27.08 -11.85 -4.37
C ILE A 317 -27.92 -11.10 -5.40
N ASP A 318 -27.50 -11.19 -6.66
CA ASP A 318 -28.27 -10.72 -7.79
C ASP A 318 -29.10 -11.83 -8.42
N MET A 319 -30.31 -11.48 -8.87
CA MET A 319 -31.04 -12.28 -9.84
C MET A 319 -31.62 -11.40 -10.94
N VAL A 320 -31.79 -11.95 -12.13
CA VAL A 320 -32.51 -11.29 -13.23
C VAL A 320 -33.85 -11.97 -13.42
N LYS A 321 -34.92 -11.17 -13.41
CA LYS A 321 -36.28 -11.66 -13.64
C LYS A 321 -37.16 -10.58 -14.27
N ASP A 322 -37.95 -10.97 -15.28
CA ASP A 322 -38.90 -10.09 -15.96
C ASP A 322 -38.29 -8.75 -16.43
N GLY A 323 -37.05 -8.80 -16.93
CA GLY A 323 -36.28 -7.65 -17.42
C GLY A 323 -35.65 -6.77 -16.34
N LEU A 324 -35.80 -7.14 -15.07
CA LEU A 324 -35.26 -6.41 -13.92
C LEU A 324 -34.13 -7.20 -13.26
N ARG A 325 -33.08 -6.48 -12.85
CA ARG A 325 -32.09 -6.96 -11.89
C ARG A 325 -32.59 -6.67 -10.49
N VAL A 326 -32.69 -7.71 -9.69
CA VAL A 326 -33.07 -7.66 -8.28
C VAL A 326 -31.81 -7.91 -7.47
N HIS A 327 -31.29 -6.86 -6.85
CA HIS A 327 -30.14 -6.92 -5.96
C HIS A 327 -30.64 -7.11 -4.53
N PHE A 328 -30.37 -8.27 -3.93
CA PHE A 328 -30.74 -8.59 -2.56
C PHE A 328 -29.50 -8.46 -1.67
N GLU A 329 -29.58 -7.61 -0.67
CA GLU A 329 -28.53 -7.38 0.32
C GLU A 329 -29.01 -7.77 1.72
N SER A 330 -28.10 -8.29 2.55
CA SER A 330 -28.33 -8.41 3.98
C SER A 330 -27.18 -7.85 4.80
N TYR A 331 -27.54 -7.20 5.91
CA TYR A 331 -26.60 -6.76 6.95
C TYR A 331 -27.11 -7.18 8.34
N PRO A 332 -26.27 -7.83 9.17
CA PRO A 332 -24.92 -8.32 8.88
C PRO A 332 -24.92 -9.52 7.91
N TYR A 333 -23.74 -10.08 7.61
CA TYR A 333 -23.62 -11.32 6.81
C TYR A 333 -24.39 -12.45 7.52
N PRO A 334 -25.24 -13.22 6.82
CA PRO A 334 -26.15 -14.17 7.44
C PRO A 334 -25.40 -15.47 7.81
N THR A 335 -24.53 -15.41 8.81
CA THR A 335 -23.77 -16.58 9.28
C THR A 335 -24.42 -17.27 10.48
N THR A 336 -25.18 -16.56 11.30
CA THR A 336 -25.71 -17.06 12.59
C THR A 336 -27.17 -16.64 12.81
N VAL A 337 -27.85 -17.14 13.83
CA VAL A 337 -29.20 -16.65 14.17
C VAL A 337 -29.09 -15.24 14.74
N GLY A 338 -29.91 -14.29 14.26
CA GLY A 338 -29.81 -12.90 14.68
C GLY A 338 -30.81 -11.95 14.01
N VAL A 339 -30.60 -10.65 14.24
CA VAL A 339 -31.37 -9.57 13.62
C VAL A 339 -30.72 -9.22 12.28
N TYR A 340 -31.51 -9.18 11.21
CA TYR A 340 -31.04 -8.86 9.87
C TYR A 340 -31.81 -7.69 9.28
N THR A 341 -31.09 -6.77 8.64
CA THR A 341 -31.68 -5.81 7.72
C THR A 341 -31.48 -6.31 6.30
N PHE A 342 -32.58 -6.59 5.61
CA PHE A 342 -32.57 -6.94 4.19
C PHE A 342 -32.92 -5.70 3.37
N THR A 343 -32.12 -5.43 2.34
CA THR A 343 -32.38 -4.37 1.36
C THR A 343 -32.53 -5.00 -0.01
N ILE A 344 -33.56 -4.61 -0.76
CA ILE A 344 -33.81 -5.09 -2.12
C ILE A 344 -33.84 -3.89 -3.05
N LEU A 345 -32.89 -3.82 -3.99
CA LEU A 345 -32.84 -2.79 -5.02
C LEU A 345 -33.31 -3.37 -6.37
N LEU A 346 -34.09 -2.56 -7.09
CA LEU A 346 -34.64 -2.91 -8.39
C LEU A 346 -34.05 -1.98 -9.46
N ASN A 347 -33.45 -2.57 -10.49
CA ASN A 347 -32.90 -1.85 -11.64
C ASN A 347 -33.32 -2.54 -12.94
N TYR A 348 -33.40 -1.79 -14.03
CA TYR A 348 -33.53 -2.39 -15.36
C TYR A 348 -32.26 -3.17 -15.70
N ASP A 349 -32.39 -4.43 -16.09
CA ASP A 349 -31.21 -5.25 -16.43
C ASP A 349 -30.54 -4.78 -17.73
N SER A 350 -31.30 -4.16 -18.64
CA SER A 350 -30.82 -3.70 -19.94
C SER A 350 -29.79 -2.57 -19.87
N ASN A 351 -29.88 -1.69 -18.87
CA ASN A 351 -29.07 -0.47 -18.78
C ASN A 351 -28.64 -0.09 -17.36
N GLY A 352 -29.06 -0.84 -16.34
CA GLY A 352 -28.74 -0.60 -14.92
C GLY A 352 -29.49 0.58 -14.28
N THR A 353 -30.33 1.31 -15.02
CA THR A 353 -31.07 2.44 -14.45
C THR A 353 -32.10 2.00 -13.42
N GLU A 354 -32.39 2.88 -12.46
CA GLU A 354 -33.31 2.63 -11.36
C GLU A 354 -34.73 2.29 -11.85
N PHE A 355 -35.30 1.22 -11.28
CA PHE A 355 -36.71 0.86 -11.49
C PHE A 355 -37.57 1.38 -10.34
N THR A 356 -38.36 2.43 -10.60
CA THR A 356 -39.14 3.16 -9.56
C THR A 356 -40.65 2.92 -9.65
N LEU A 357 -41.10 1.96 -10.46
CA LEU A 357 -42.53 1.63 -10.67
C LEU A 357 -43.04 0.49 -9.79
N ALA A 358 -42.23 0.00 -8.84
CA ALA A 358 -42.64 -0.99 -7.84
C ALA A 358 -43.39 -0.34 -6.66
N ARG A 359 -44.42 -1.00 -6.14
CA ARG A 359 -45.21 -0.60 -4.97
C ARG A 359 -45.49 -1.82 -4.09
N ASN A 360 -45.88 -1.58 -2.85
CA ASN A 360 -46.42 -2.59 -1.93
C ASN A 360 -45.57 -3.88 -1.87
N GLY A 361 -44.32 -3.75 -1.43
CA GLY A 361 -43.41 -4.89 -1.26
C GLY A 361 -43.78 -5.74 -0.06
N THR A 362 -43.79 -7.07 -0.22
CA THR A 362 -43.98 -8.05 0.85
C THR A 362 -42.87 -9.09 0.82
N ILE A 363 -42.56 -9.67 1.97
CA ILE A 363 -41.52 -10.70 2.11
C ILE A 363 -42.03 -11.83 3.03
N GLN A 364 -41.63 -13.06 2.73
CA GLN A 364 -41.96 -14.23 3.54
C GLN A 364 -40.74 -15.12 3.71
N PHE A 365 -40.50 -15.54 4.95
CA PHE A 365 -39.40 -16.41 5.33
C PHE A 365 -39.91 -17.84 5.54
N THR A 366 -39.21 -18.84 5.02
CA THR A 366 -39.52 -20.25 5.24
C THR A 366 -38.22 -21.00 5.51
N LEU A 367 -38.10 -21.67 6.65
CA LEU A 367 -36.99 -22.59 6.86
C LEU A 367 -37.23 -23.80 5.93
N TRP A 368 -36.41 -23.88 4.87
CA TRP A 368 -36.53 -24.87 3.81
C TRP A 368 -35.87 -26.19 4.20
N ASP A 369 -34.74 -26.12 4.90
CA ASP A 369 -33.99 -27.28 5.36
C ASP A 369 -33.41 -27.03 6.76
N PRO A 370 -33.88 -27.72 7.82
CA PRO A 370 -34.99 -28.68 7.81
C PRO A 370 -36.35 -27.97 7.58
N PRO A 371 -37.29 -28.58 6.82
CA PRO A 371 -38.52 -27.91 6.42
C PRO A 371 -39.43 -27.57 7.61
N ARG A 372 -39.87 -26.31 7.67
CA ARG A 372 -40.90 -25.82 8.61
C ARG A 372 -41.98 -25.02 7.88
N PRO A 373 -43.16 -24.82 8.50
CA PRO A 373 -44.15 -23.88 8.01
C PRO A 373 -43.55 -22.49 7.79
N PRO A 374 -44.04 -21.74 6.79
CA PRO A 374 -43.57 -20.39 6.53
C PRO A 374 -43.95 -19.44 7.68
N GLU A 375 -43.07 -18.49 7.98
CA GLU A 375 -43.35 -17.39 8.89
C GLU A 375 -44.45 -16.47 8.31
N PRO A 376 -45.11 -15.66 9.13
CA PRO A 376 -46.07 -14.68 8.66
C PRO A 376 -45.47 -13.77 7.58
N LYS A 377 -46.30 -13.35 6.61
CA LYS A 377 -45.85 -12.37 5.62
C LYS A 377 -45.62 -11.02 6.27
N GLU A 378 -44.49 -10.40 5.97
CA GLU A 378 -44.14 -9.07 6.42
C GLU A 378 -44.20 -8.05 5.27
N ASN A 379 -44.45 -6.78 5.62
CA ASN A 379 -44.42 -5.69 4.66
C ASN A 379 -43.02 -5.06 4.63
N LEU A 380 -42.50 -4.82 3.42
CA LEU A 380 -41.25 -4.09 3.25
C LEU A 380 -41.49 -2.57 3.37
N SER A 381 -40.55 -1.86 3.99
CA SER A 381 -40.49 -0.40 4.00
C SER A 381 -40.03 0.10 2.62
N GLY A 382 -40.83 0.98 2.00
CA GLY A 382 -40.55 1.57 0.70
C GLY A 382 -41.80 1.75 -0.16
N PRO A 383 -41.64 2.18 -1.44
CA PRO A 383 -40.36 2.42 -2.11
C PRO A 383 -39.66 3.69 -1.61
N HIS A 384 -38.32 3.63 -1.53
CA HIS A 384 -37.43 4.79 -1.31
C HIS A 384 -36.63 5.05 -2.59
N GLY A 385 -37.31 5.46 -3.65
CA GLY A 385 -36.75 5.44 -5.01
C GLY A 385 -36.87 4.04 -5.60
N ASN A 386 -35.74 3.34 -5.79
CA ASN A 386 -35.69 2.02 -6.42
C ASN A 386 -35.54 0.85 -5.43
N HIS A 387 -35.57 1.11 -4.13
CA HIS A 387 -35.29 0.10 -3.12
C HIS A 387 -36.36 0.00 -2.02
N PHE A 388 -36.36 -1.18 -1.39
CA PHE A 388 -37.19 -1.55 -0.25
C PHE A 388 -36.30 -2.18 0.81
N PHE A 389 -36.69 -2.08 2.09
CA PHE A 389 -35.95 -2.73 3.16
C PHE A 389 -36.85 -3.24 4.29
N ILE A 390 -36.34 -4.16 5.09
CA ILE A 390 -36.95 -4.62 6.33
C ILE A 390 -35.87 -4.98 7.35
N THR A 391 -36.15 -4.78 8.63
CA THR A 391 -35.37 -5.36 9.72
C THR A 391 -36.21 -6.44 10.38
N THR A 392 -35.72 -7.69 10.41
CA THR A 392 -36.46 -8.86 10.89
C THR A 392 -35.60 -9.73 11.81
N THR A 393 -36.27 -10.56 12.60
CA THR A 393 -35.67 -11.59 13.47
C THR A 393 -36.09 -13.01 13.10
N ASP A 394 -36.78 -13.17 11.96
CA ASP A 394 -37.42 -14.43 11.56
C ASP A 394 -36.44 -15.54 11.22
N LEU A 395 -35.18 -15.22 10.89
CA LEU A 395 -34.10 -16.19 10.69
C LEU A 395 -33.59 -16.73 12.04
N SER A 396 -34.52 -17.36 12.77
CA SER A 396 -34.44 -17.72 14.19
C SER A 396 -33.84 -19.11 14.45
N SER A 397 -33.50 -19.85 13.40
CA SER A 397 -32.98 -21.22 13.49
C SER A 397 -31.90 -21.47 12.44
N PRO A 398 -30.89 -22.32 12.74
CA PRO A 398 -29.92 -22.79 11.74
C PRO A 398 -30.58 -23.61 10.64
N GLY A 399 -30.07 -23.49 9.42
CA GLY A 399 -30.56 -24.19 8.24
C GLY A 399 -30.61 -23.29 7.00
N ILE A 400 -31.23 -23.77 5.92
CA ILE A 400 -31.40 -22.99 4.69
C ILE A 400 -32.76 -22.30 4.74
N TRP A 401 -32.76 -20.97 4.66
CA TRP A 401 -33.96 -20.15 4.61
C TRP A 401 -34.30 -19.79 3.17
N LYS A 402 -35.52 -20.12 2.75
CA LYS A 402 -36.13 -19.62 1.51
C LYS A 402 -36.81 -18.28 1.82
N ILE A 403 -36.46 -17.26 1.05
CA ILE A 403 -36.95 -15.89 1.20
C ILE A 403 -37.71 -15.52 -0.07
N ASP A 404 -39.03 -15.37 0.03
CA ASP A 404 -39.90 -15.00 -1.09
C ASP A 404 -40.30 -13.52 -0.95
N ALA A 405 -39.79 -12.68 -1.85
CA ALA A 405 -40.15 -11.27 -1.96
C ALA A 405 -41.12 -11.04 -3.13
N ASN A 406 -42.17 -10.25 -2.91
CA ASN A 406 -43.17 -9.92 -3.92
C ASN A 406 -43.39 -8.40 -3.99
N PHE A 407 -43.43 -7.85 -5.21
CA PHE A 407 -43.62 -6.43 -5.46
C PHE A 407 -44.73 -6.23 -6.50
N GLN A 408 -45.67 -5.33 -6.20
CA GLN A 408 -46.66 -4.91 -7.19
C GLN A 408 -46.01 -3.99 -8.21
N ARG A 409 -46.24 -4.24 -9.49
CA ARG A 409 -45.69 -3.47 -10.60
C ARG A 409 -46.78 -2.63 -11.26
N LEU A 410 -46.49 -1.35 -11.50
CA LEU A 410 -47.41 -0.48 -12.23
C LEU A 410 -47.37 -0.70 -13.76
N ASP A 411 -46.30 -1.31 -14.26
CA ASP A 411 -46.03 -1.54 -15.67
C ASP A 411 -46.35 -2.98 -16.15
N GLY A 412 -46.79 -3.86 -15.25
CA GLY A 412 -47.02 -5.27 -15.59
C GLY A 412 -47.48 -6.13 -14.42
N PHE A 413 -47.26 -7.45 -14.53
CA PHE A 413 -47.56 -8.40 -13.46
C PHE A 413 -46.62 -8.23 -12.26
N ASP A 414 -47.09 -8.63 -11.08
CA ASP A 414 -46.30 -8.65 -9.84
C ASP A 414 -44.95 -9.38 -10.02
N LEU A 415 -43.88 -8.75 -9.56
CA LEU A 415 -42.54 -9.34 -9.54
C LEU A 415 -42.37 -10.20 -8.30
N ARG A 416 -42.05 -11.49 -8.50
CA ARG A 416 -41.73 -12.43 -7.42
C ARG A 416 -40.28 -12.86 -7.46
N ALA A 417 -39.49 -12.52 -6.45
CA ALA A 417 -38.09 -12.92 -6.31
C ALA A 417 -37.94 -13.93 -5.17
N THR A 418 -37.13 -14.97 -5.38
CA THR A 418 -36.91 -16.03 -4.37
C THR A 418 -35.41 -16.22 -4.16
N PHE A 419 -34.97 -16.14 -2.90
CA PHE A 419 -33.59 -16.32 -2.49
C PHE A 419 -33.45 -17.47 -1.50
N TYR A 420 -32.26 -18.07 -1.42
CA TYR A 420 -31.93 -19.09 -0.44
C TYR A 420 -30.69 -18.65 0.35
N VAL A 421 -30.85 -18.52 1.66
CA VAL A 421 -29.82 -18.00 2.56
C VAL A 421 -29.49 -19.03 3.64
N PRO A 422 -28.25 -19.53 3.73
CA PRO A 422 -27.85 -20.49 4.76
C PRO A 422 -27.50 -19.81 6.08
N ILE A 423 -28.04 -20.27 7.21
CA ILE A 423 -27.73 -19.82 8.57
C ILE A 423 -27.07 -20.97 9.35
N LYS A 424 -25.92 -20.72 9.98
CA LYS A 424 -25.22 -21.72 10.81
C LYS A 424 -25.67 -21.65 12.27
N ALA A 425 -25.43 -22.74 13.01
CA ALA A 425 -25.55 -22.74 14.46
C ALA A 425 -24.49 -21.82 15.08
N ALA A 426 -24.84 -21.10 16.15
CA ALA A 426 -23.86 -20.42 16.97
C ALA A 426 -22.90 -21.47 17.55
N GLY A 427 -21.61 -21.32 17.26
CA GLY A 427 -20.54 -22.21 17.73
C GLY A 427 -20.13 -21.96 19.16
#